data_AF-A0A1Q4FEB3-F1
#
_entry.id   AF-A0A1Q4FEB3-F1
#
_cell.length_a   1.000
_cell.length_b   1.000
_cell.length_c   1.000
_cell.angle_alpha   90.00
_cell.angle_beta   90.00
_cell.angle_gamma   90.00
#
_symmetry.space_group_name_H-M   'P 1'
#
loop_
_entity.id
_entity.type
_entity.pdbx_description
1 polymer ?
#
loop_
_entity_poly.entity_id
_entity_poly.type
_entity_poly.pdbx_seq_one_letter_code
_entity_poly.pdbx_strand_id
1 'polypeptide(L)'
;MKLYGLIGYPLGHSFSKKYFTEKFEREKLDCSYENYPIEDITLLEKILQDNPGLLGLSVTIPYKEKVIPYLHDAAPDVAKINACNSIRIRNGKLSGYNTDTIGFEQSLHTKLRPYHKNALILGTGGAARAVAYVLEKTGIPYTFVSRAPGEKAIAYGDLDETLIREHTLIVNASPAGMYPHQDKYPDIPYEGIGPHHFLFDLVYNPEKTIFLSRGEQRGADIQNGLDMLVNQAEASWKIWNEA
;
A
#
# COMPACT_ATOMS: atom_id res chain seq x y z
N MET A 1 -24.29 -11.16 13.12
CA MET A 1 -22.95 -10.58 13.00
C MET A 1 -22.29 -11.00 11.69
N LYS A 2 -21.93 -10.03 10.84
CA LYS A 2 -21.12 -10.25 9.63
C LYS A 2 -19.64 -10.38 9.99
N LEU A 3 -18.93 -11.32 9.40
CA LEU A 3 -17.53 -11.60 9.76
C LEU A 3 -16.57 -11.15 8.65
N TYR A 4 -15.52 -10.45 9.03
CA TYR A 4 -14.42 -10.01 8.17
C TYR A 4 -13.07 -10.34 8.82
N GLY A 5 -11.99 -10.22 8.07
CA GLY A 5 -10.68 -10.35 8.70
C GLY A 5 -9.48 -10.05 7.83
N LEU A 6 -8.31 -10.34 8.37
CA LEU A 6 -7.00 -10.16 7.73
C LEU A 6 -6.24 -11.48 7.74
N ILE A 7 -5.77 -11.92 6.56
CA ILE A 7 -4.78 -13.01 6.44
C ILE A 7 -3.38 -12.45 6.17
N GLY A 8 -2.36 -13.10 6.71
CA GLY A 8 -0.97 -12.67 6.62
C GLY A 8 -0.10 -13.34 7.68
N TYR A 9 1.21 -13.09 7.63
CA TYR A 9 2.11 -13.49 8.71
C TYR A 9 3.42 -12.68 8.72
N PRO A 10 3.90 -12.27 9.91
CA PRO A 10 3.19 -12.25 11.19
C PRO A 10 2.12 -11.15 11.24
N LEU A 11 1.05 -11.35 12.02
CA LEU A 11 -0.03 -10.37 12.23
C LEU A 11 -0.05 -9.82 13.66
N GLY A 12 1.06 -9.21 14.09
CA GLY A 12 1.18 -8.57 15.42
C GLY A 12 0.21 -7.38 15.59
N HIS A 13 0.73 -6.17 15.74
CA HIS A 13 -0.12 -4.97 15.78
C HIS A 13 -0.72 -4.69 14.39
N SER A 14 -1.99 -5.05 14.19
CA SER A 14 -2.73 -4.88 12.93
C SER A 14 -3.51 -3.57 12.93
N PHE A 15 -3.13 -2.64 12.06
CA PHE A 15 -3.90 -1.42 11.78
C PHE A 15 -5.34 -1.76 11.40
N SER A 16 -5.55 -2.70 10.47
CA SER A 16 -6.88 -3.03 9.95
C SER A 16 -7.81 -3.54 11.04
N LYS A 17 -7.34 -4.43 11.94
CA LYS A 17 -8.17 -4.93 13.03
C LYS A 17 -8.64 -3.79 13.93
N LYS A 18 -7.72 -2.93 14.38
CA LYS A 18 -8.06 -1.76 15.19
C LYS A 18 -9.04 -0.84 14.47
N TYR A 19 -8.74 -0.48 13.22
CA TYR A 19 -9.55 0.43 12.42
C TYR A 19 -10.99 -0.07 12.24
N PHE A 20 -11.16 -1.34 11.84
CA PHE A 20 -12.49 -1.90 11.62
C PHE A 20 -13.27 -2.11 12.92
N THR A 21 -12.63 -2.53 14.01
CA THR A 21 -13.28 -2.60 15.32
C THR A 21 -13.84 -1.24 15.73
N GLU A 22 -13.02 -0.19 15.68
CA GLU A 22 -13.44 1.17 16.02
C GLU A 22 -14.53 1.70 15.06
N LYS A 23 -14.44 1.36 13.77
CA LYS A 23 -15.47 1.71 12.77
C LYS A 23 -16.81 1.06 13.11
N PHE A 24 -16.83 -0.25 13.36
CA PHE A 24 -18.06 -1.00 13.60
C PHE A 24 -18.74 -0.55 14.89
N GLU A 25 -17.97 -0.26 15.94
CA GLU A 25 -18.48 0.31 17.19
C GLU A 25 -19.08 1.71 16.96
N ARG A 26 -18.34 2.60 16.30
CA ARG A 26 -18.77 3.98 16.02
C ARG A 26 -20.04 4.03 15.16
N GLU A 27 -20.13 3.18 14.15
CA GLU A 27 -21.24 3.13 13.19
C GLU A 27 -22.37 2.18 13.63
N LYS A 28 -22.25 1.53 14.81
CA LYS A 28 -23.21 0.57 15.37
C LYS A 28 -23.56 -0.57 14.40
N LEU A 29 -22.54 -1.11 13.73
CA LEU A 29 -22.66 -2.20 12.77
C LEU A 29 -22.49 -3.55 13.47
N ASP A 30 -23.40 -4.50 13.21
CA ASP A 30 -23.29 -5.88 13.70
C ASP A 30 -22.26 -6.67 12.87
N CYS A 31 -20.98 -6.30 13.01
CA CYS A 31 -19.84 -6.82 12.27
C CYS A 31 -18.64 -7.08 13.20
N SER A 32 -17.79 -8.05 12.85
CA SER A 32 -16.50 -8.29 13.51
C SER A 32 -15.36 -8.37 12.51
N TYR A 33 -14.15 -8.05 12.96
CA TYR A 33 -12.94 -8.10 12.15
C TYR A 33 -11.82 -8.82 12.91
N GLU A 34 -11.38 -9.98 12.40
CA GLU A 34 -10.39 -10.81 13.07
C GLU A 34 -9.08 -10.94 12.30
N ASN A 35 -7.98 -11.19 13.01
CA ASN A 35 -6.70 -11.55 12.40
C ASN A 35 -6.62 -13.07 12.30
N TYR A 36 -6.29 -13.56 11.11
CA TYR A 36 -6.05 -14.96 10.82
C TYR A 36 -4.57 -15.14 10.42
N PRO A 37 -3.66 -15.25 11.41
CA PRO A 37 -2.25 -15.48 11.12
C PRO A 37 -2.09 -16.87 10.51
N ILE A 38 -1.62 -16.95 9.27
CA ILE A 38 -1.38 -18.21 8.56
C ILE A 38 0.08 -18.26 8.14
N GLU A 39 0.83 -19.29 8.50
CA GLU A 39 2.25 -19.43 8.13
C GLU A 39 2.43 -19.91 6.69
N ASP A 40 1.40 -20.55 6.13
CA ASP A 40 1.36 -21.00 4.74
C ASP A 40 0.03 -20.61 4.09
N ILE A 41 0.06 -20.28 2.81
CA ILE A 41 -1.12 -19.85 2.05
C ILE A 41 -2.15 -20.97 1.90
N THR A 42 -1.72 -22.23 1.93
CA THR A 42 -2.59 -23.41 1.86
C THR A 42 -3.59 -23.47 3.02
N LEU A 43 -3.31 -22.80 4.13
CA LEU A 43 -4.23 -22.70 5.28
C LEU A 43 -5.44 -21.80 5.01
N LEU A 44 -5.45 -21.02 3.92
CA LEU A 44 -6.60 -20.19 3.54
C LEU A 44 -7.88 -21.02 3.41
N GLU A 45 -7.80 -22.21 2.81
CA GLU A 45 -8.96 -23.10 2.66
C GLU A 45 -9.53 -23.50 4.02
N LYS A 46 -8.66 -23.82 4.98
CA LYS A 46 -9.06 -24.13 6.35
C LYS A 46 -9.74 -22.94 7.03
N ILE A 47 -9.21 -21.72 6.86
CA ILE A 47 -9.84 -20.50 7.41
C ILE A 47 -11.26 -20.33 6.87
N LEU A 48 -11.45 -20.53 5.56
CA LEU A 48 -12.77 -20.40 4.92
C LEU A 48 -13.74 -21.50 5.40
N GLN A 49 -13.26 -22.74 5.58
CA GLN A 49 -14.05 -23.86 6.10
C GLN A 49 -14.47 -23.65 7.56
N ASP A 50 -13.54 -23.23 8.42
CA ASP A 50 -13.79 -23.01 9.85
C ASP A 50 -14.67 -21.77 10.11
N ASN A 51 -14.74 -20.84 9.14
CA ASN A 51 -15.47 -19.57 9.26
C ASN A 51 -16.44 -19.36 8.08
N PRO A 52 -17.50 -20.17 7.94
CA PRO A 52 -18.42 -20.11 6.80
C PRO A 52 -19.20 -18.79 6.70
N GLY A 53 -19.20 -17.97 7.75
CA GLY A 53 -19.80 -16.63 7.78
C GLY A 53 -18.89 -15.49 7.30
N LEU A 54 -17.64 -15.78 6.89
CA LEU A 54 -16.73 -14.77 6.34
C LEU A 54 -17.28 -14.16 5.06
N LEU A 55 -17.36 -12.83 5.02
CA LEU A 55 -17.84 -12.05 3.87
C LEU A 55 -16.72 -11.29 3.16
N GLY A 56 -15.59 -11.06 3.82
CA GLY A 56 -14.43 -10.42 3.21
C GLY A 56 -13.15 -10.62 4.01
N LEU A 57 -12.03 -10.63 3.28
CA LEU A 57 -10.70 -10.76 3.85
C LEU A 57 -9.78 -9.70 3.24
N SER A 58 -9.10 -8.92 4.07
CA SER A 58 -7.88 -8.25 3.63
C SER A 58 -6.73 -9.25 3.57
N VAL A 59 -5.78 -9.02 2.67
CA VAL A 59 -4.59 -9.86 2.49
C VAL A 59 -3.37 -8.97 2.62
N THR A 60 -2.45 -9.36 3.51
CA THR A 60 -1.17 -8.67 3.66
C THR A 60 0.01 -9.59 3.36
N ILE A 61 1.23 -9.10 3.60
CA ILE A 61 2.45 -9.88 3.45
C ILE A 61 2.37 -11.22 4.22
N PRO A 62 2.96 -12.30 3.66
CA PRO A 62 3.61 -12.40 2.35
C PRO A 62 2.66 -12.86 1.22
N TYR A 63 1.33 -12.78 1.39
CA TYR A 63 0.38 -13.54 0.58
C TYR A 63 -0.32 -12.77 -0.55
N LYS A 64 -0.06 -11.47 -0.73
CA LYS A 64 -0.75 -10.67 -1.76
C LYS A 64 -0.63 -11.26 -3.18
N GLU A 65 0.50 -11.88 -3.50
CA GLU A 65 0.70 -12.61 -4.76
C GLU A 65 0.16 -14.05 -4.70
N LYS A 66 0.46 -14.74 -3.60
CA LYS A 66 0.17 -16.17 -3.42
C LYS A 66 -1.31 -16.49 -3.30
N VAL A 67 -2.16 -15.50 -2.99
CA VAL A 67 -3.60 -15.69 -2.88
C VAL A 67 -4.30 -15.73 -4.24
N ILE A 68 -3.68 -15.19 -5.29
CA ILE A 68 -4.30 -15.05 -6.62
C ILE A 68 -4.80 -16.40 -7.18
N PRO A 69 -4.04 -17.52 -7.09
CA PRO A 69 -4.51 -18.83 -7.56
C PRO A 69 -5.76 -19.38 -6.83
N TYR A 70 -6.12 -18.85 -5.66
CA TYR A 70 -7.30 -19.26 -4.89
C TYR A 70 -8.55 -18.46 -5.27
N LEU A 71 -8.40 -17.40 -6.06
CA LEU A 71 -9.51 -16.54 -6.47
C LEU A 71 -10.33 -17.22 -7.57
N HIS A 72 -11.64 -17.07 -7.51
CA HIS A 72 -12.56 -17.51 -8.57
C HIS A 72 -12.72 -16.45 -9.65
N ASP A 73 -12.56 -15.18 -9.29
CA ASP A 73 -12.54 -14.04 -10.20
C ASP A 73 -11.68 -12.91 -9.58
N ALA A 74 -11.20 -11.98 -10.40
CA ALA A 74 -10.39 -10.86 -9.93
C ALA A 74 -10.62 -9.62 -10.77
N ALA A 75 -10.59 -8.46 -10.11
CA ALA A 75 -10.62 -7.18 -10.81
C ALA A 75 -9.41 -7.04 -11.76
N PRO A 76 -9.53 -6.31 -12.89
CA PRO A 76 -8.48 -6.25 -13.91
C PRO A 76 -7.12 -5.71 -13.42
N ASP A 77 -7.13 -4.87 -12.38
CA ASP A 77 -5.93 -4.32 -11.75
C ASP A 77 -5.12 -5.37 -10.98
N VAL A 78 -5.77 -6.37 -10.37
CA VAL A 78 -5.11 -7.49 -9.68
C VAL A 78 -4.17 -8.23 -10.62
N ALA A 79 -4.62 -8.53 -11.84
CA ALA A 79 -3.81 -9.20 -12.85
C ALA A 79 -2.64 -8.33 -13.35
N LYS A 80 -2.87 -7.02 -13.53
CA LYS A 80 -1.85 -6.08 -13.99
C LYS A 80 -0.74 -5.87 -12.95
N ILE A 81 -1.11 -5.78 -11.67
CA ILE A 81 -0.18 -5.51 -10.57
C ILE A 81 0.48 -6.80 -10.07
N ASN A 82 -0.15 -7.95 -10.33
CA ASN A 82 0.16 -9.22 -9.69
C ASN A 82 0.16 -9.05 -8.16
N ALA A 83 -0.96 -8.58 -7.61
CA ALA A 83 -1.21 -8.52 -6.17
C ALA A 83 -2.70 -8.33 -5.88
N CYS A 84 -3.20 -9.05 -4.87
CA CYS A 84 -4.54 -8.91 -4.30
C CYS A 84 -4.39 -8.60 -2.80
N ASN A 85 -4.99 -7.50 -2.34
CA ASN A 85 -4.99 -7.13 -0.92
C ASN A 85 -6.40 -7.18 -0.28
N SER A 86 -7.44 -7.46 -1.07
CA SER A 86 -8.84 -7.47 -0.61
C SER A 86 -9.65 -8.52 -1.36
N ILE A 87 -10.34 -9.37 -0.62
CA ILE A 87 -11.14 -10.48 -1.14
C ILE A 87 -12.57 -10.29 -0.67
N ARG A 88 -13.52 -10.33 -1.60
CA ARG A 88 -14.95 -10.45 -1.30
C ARG A 88 -15.34 -11.92 -1.37
N ILE A 89 -16.10 -12.38 -0.38
CA ILE A 89 -16.59 -13.76 -0.31
C ILE A 89 -18.11 -13.74 -0.44
N ARG A 90 -18.63 -14.41 -1.47
CA ARG A 90 -20.08 -14.54 -1.71
C ARG A 90 -20.43 -15.90 -2.25
N ASN A 91 -21.36 -16.59 -1.59
CA ASN A 91 -21.81 -17.93 -1.99
C ASN A 91 -20.63 -18.89 -2.22
N GLY A 92 -19.61 -18.82 -1.36
CA GLY A 92 -18.37 -19.61 -1.47
C GLY A 92 -17.39 -19.15 -2.56
N LYS A 93 -17.71 -18.13 -3.37
CA LYS A 93 -16.83 -17.59 -4.40
C LYS A 93 -15.97 -16.46 -3.86
N LEU A 94 -14.69 -16.49 -4.22
CA LEU A 94 -13.69 -15.49 -3.84
C LEU A 94 -13.43 -14.56 -5.03
N SER A 95 -13.77 -13.28 -4.88
CA SER A 95 -13.44 -12.23 -5.85
C SER A 95 -12.33 -11.34 -5.30
N GLY A 96 -11.20 -11.25 -5.99
CA GLY A 96 -10.05 -10.45 -5.54
C GLY A 96 -9.99 -9.03 -6.11
N TYR A 97 -9.46 -8.11 -5.32
CA TYR A 97 -9.32 -6.68 -5.62
C TYR A 97 -7.98 -6.16 -5.08
N ASN A 98 -7.53 -5.03 -5.61
CA ASN A 98 -6.36 -4.31 -5.11
C ASN A 98 -6.74 -2.89 -4.67
N THR A 99 -7.13 -2.73 -3.41
CA THR A 99 -7.51 -1.44 -2.82
C THR A 99 -6.32 -0.56 -2.44
N ASP A 100 -5.08 -1.07 -2.46
CA ASP A 100 -3.89 -0.23 -2.30
C ASP A 100 -3.82 0.81 -3.43
N THR A 101 -4.24 0.44 -4.65
CA THR A 101 -4.31 1.38 -5.78
C THR A 101 -5.26 2.54 -5.51
N ILE A 102 -6.47 2.21 -5.03
CA ILE A 102 -7.51 3.19 -4.70
C ILE A 102 -7.03 4.08 -3.56
N GLY A 103 -6.45 3.48 -2.51
CA GLY A 103 -5.94 4.21 -1.36
C GLY A 103 -4.80 5.16 -1.72
N PHE A 104 -3.87 4.70 -2.54
CA PHE A 104 -2.75 5.53 -3.00
C PHE A 104 -3.23 6.64 -3.95
N GLU A 105 -4.05 6.34 -4.94
CA GLU A 105 -4.58 7.32 -5.90
C GLU A 105 -5.32 8.47 -5.18
N GLN A 106 -6.23 8.14 -4.27
CA GLN A 106 -6.95 9.15 -3.49
C GLN A 106 -6.02 10.02 -2.65
N SER A 107 -5.03 9.41 -2.00
CA SER A 107 -4.08 10.12 -1.14
C SER A 107 -3.14 11.01 -1.96
N LEU A 108 -2.62 10.50 -3.09
CA LEU A 108 -1.74 11.21 -4.01
C LEU A 108 -2.40 12.49 -4.52
N HIS A 109 -3.67 12.43 -4.92
CA HIS A 109 -4.39 13.57 -5.50
C HIS A 109 -4.58 14.74 -4.53
N THR A 110 -4.48 14.54 -3.22
CA THR A 110 -4.63 15.63 -2.23
C THR A 110 -3.56 16.71 -2.38
N LYS A 111 -2.34 16.33 -2.76
CA LYS A 111 -1.19 17.23 -2.90
C LYS A 111 -0.55 17.19 -4.28
N LEU A 112 -1.09 16.42 -5.22
CA LEU A 112 -0.63 16.43 -6.60
C LEU A 112 -0.81 17.83 -7.24
N ARG A 113 0.15 18.24 -8.07
CA ARG A 113 0.20 19.55 -8.74
C ARG A 113 0.66 19.37 -10.18
N PRO A 114 0.35 20.29 -11.11
CA PRO A 114 0.72 20.16 -12.53
C PRO A 114 2.23 20.08 -12.82
N TYR A 115 3.07 20.50 -11.88
CA TYR A 115 4.52 20.39 -12.01
C TYR A 115 5.10 19.05 -11.54
N HIS A 116 4.30 18.17 -10.92
CA HIS A 116 4.70 16.80 -10.59
C HIS A 116 4.70 15.91 -11.83
N LYS A 117 5.75 16.03 -12.65
CA LYS A 117 5.80 15.45 -14.01
C LYS A 117 6.56 14.15 -14.13
N ASN A 118 7.53 13.89 -13.27
CA ASN A 118 8.25 12.62 -13.21
C ASN A 118 8.35 12.16 -11.76
N ALA A 119 8.32 10.84 -11.57
CA ALA A 119 8.34 10.24 -10.25
C ALA A 119 9.50 9.27 -10.02
N LEU A 120 10.05 9.26 -8.82
CA LEU A 120 10.88 8.16 -8.32
C LEU A 120 10.05 7.26 -7.42
N ILE A 121 10.11 5.95 -7.64
CA ILE A 121 9.55 4.95 -6.74
C ILE A 121 10.71 4.23 -6.06
N LEU A 122 10.87 4.47 -4.76
CA LEU A 122 11.96 3.90 -3.97
C LEU A 122 11.53 2.51 -3.45
N GLY A 123 11.98 1.45 -4.12
CA GLY A 123 11.60 0.06 -3.87
C GLY A 123 10.91 -0.61 -5.06
N THR A 124 10.88 -1.94 -5.07
CA THR A 124 10.38 -2.77 -6.19
C THR A 124 9.38 -3.87 -5.75
N GLY A 125 8.88 -3.80 -4.52
CA GLY A 125 7.92 -4.78 -3.97
C GLY A 125 6.47 -4.57 -4.43
N GLY A 126 5.53 -5.34 -3.85
CA GLY A 126 4.11 -5.27 -4.22
C GLY A 126 3.48 -3.88 -4.05
N ALA A 127 3.84 -3.13 -3.00
CA ALA A 127 3.37 -1.76 -2.80
C ALA A 127 3.92 -0.81 -3.89
N ALA A 128 5.17 -0.99 -4.30
CA ALA A 128 5.79 -0.22 -5.39
C ALA A 128 5.09 -0.47 -6.73
N ARG A 129 4.62 -1.71 -6.99
CA ARG A 129 3.82 -2.02 -8.18
C ARG A 129 2.43 -1.38 -8.16
N ALA A 130 1.79 -1.27 -6.99
CA ALA A 130 0.52 -0.55 -6.86
C ALA A 130 0.71 0.97 -7.11
N VAL A 131 1.79 1.55 -6.58
CA VAL A 131 2.19 2.95 -6.87
C VAL A 131 2.41 3.14 -8.37
N ALA A 132 3.23 2.29 -8.99
CA ALA A 132 3.52 2.34 -10.42
C ALA A 132 2.25 2.28 -11.27
N TYR A 133 1.34 1.36 -10.97
CA TYR A 133 0.06 1.24 -11.67
C TYR A 133 -0.78 2.54 -11.62
N VAL A 134 -0.81 3.22 -10.47
CA VAL A 134 -1.51 4.50 -10.33
C VAL A 134 -0.78 5.62 -11.11
N LEU A 135 0.56 5.62 -11.12
CA LEU A 135 1.34 6.58 -11.90
C LEU A 135 1.14 6.38 -13.42
N GLU A 136 1.05 5.13 -13.90
CA GLU A 136 0.67 4.83 -15.28
C GLU A 136 -0.73 5.36 -15.62
N LYS A 137 -1.71 5.11 -14.74
CA LYS A 137 -3.10 5.59 -14.91
C LYS A 137 -3.20 7.11 -14.93
N THR A 138 -2.37 7.80 -14.14
CA THR A 138 -2.34 9.27 -14.06
C THR A 138 -1.44 9.91 -15.12
N GLY A 139 -0.72 9.12 -15.91
CA GLY A 139 0.16 9.60 -16.98
C GLY A 139 1.43 10.27 -16.46
N ILE A 140 1.91 9.89 -15.26
CA ILE A 140 3.16 10.38 -14.67
C ILE A 140 4.25 9.32 -14.93
N PRO A 141 5.24 9.58 -15.81
CA PRO A 141 6.41 8.74 -15.95
C PRO A 141 7.12 8.51 -14.62
N TYR A 142 7.64 7.30 -14.43
CA TYR A 142 8.33 6.96 -13.20
C TYR A 142 9.57 6.10 -13.44
N THR A 143 10.50 6.17 -12.50
CA THR A 143 11.70 5.34 -12.44
C THR A 143 11.74 4.59 -11.11
N PHE A 144 11.92 3.27 -11.16
CA PHE A 144 12.16 2.50 -9.94
C PHE A 144 13.60 2.67 -9.45
N VAL A 145 13.77 2.75 -8.14
CA VAL A 145 15.07 2.76 -7.46
C VAL A 145 15.16 1.53 -6.56
N SER A 146 16.25 0.77 -6.66
CA SER A 146 16.46 -0.46 -5.90
C SER A 146 17.87 -0.56 -5.34
N ARG A 147 18.03 -1.31 -4.24
CA ARG A 147 19.36 -1.69 -3.72
C ARG A 147 20.04 -2.75 -4.58
N ALA A 148 19.24 -3.61 -5.20
CA ALA A 148 19.66 -4.60 -6.18
C ALA A 148 18.88 -4.29 -7.47
N PRO A 149 19.38 -3.39 -8.33
CA PRO A 149 18.68 -2.99 -9.55
C PRO A 149 18.53 -4.19 -10.49
N GLY A 150 17.34 -4.34 -11.06
CA GLY A 150 17.11 -5.17 -12.24
C GLY A 150 17.05 -4.30 -13.50
N GLU A 151 16.69 -4.87 -14.64
CA GLU A 151 16.69 -4.13 -15.94
C GLU A 151 15.85 -2.84 -15.96
N LYS A 152 14.84 -2.72 -15.09
CA LYS A 152 13.88 -1.59 -15.06
C LYS A 152 14.05 -0.68 -13.84
N ALA A 153 15.14 -0.80 -13.10
CA ALA A 153 15.40 0.00 -11.91
C ALA A 153 16.85 0.50 -11.90
N ILE A 154 17.08 1.69 -11.37
CA ILE A 154 18.42 2.23 -11.13
C ILE A 154 18.86 1.95 -9.69
N ALA A 155 20.17 1.95 -9.42
CA ALA A 155 20.67 1.83 -8.06
C ALA A 155 20.47 3.15 -7.30
N TYR A 156 20.39 3.07 -5.97
CA TYR A 156 20.44 4.28 -5.13
C TYR A 156 21.72 5.10 -5.37
N GLY A 157 22.85 4.44 -5.62
CA GLY A 157 24.13 5.10 -5.89
C GLY A 157 24.22 5.79 -7.25
N ASP A 158 23.27 5.54 -8.15
CA ASP A 158 23.19 6.21 -9.46
C ASP A 158 22.36 7.50 -9.40
N LEU A 159 21.75 7.80 -8.23
CA LEU A 159 21.00 9.04 -8.03
C LEU A 159 21.98 10.19 -7.80
N ASP A 160 21.78 11.29 -8.53
CA ASP A 160 22.44 12.57 -8.30
C ASP A 160 21.42 13.70 -8.07
N GLU A 161 21.90 14.90 -7.73
CA GLU A 161 21.03 16.05 -7.52
C GLU A 161 20.22 16.43 -8.75
N THR A 162 20.77 16.21 -9.95
CA THR A 162 20.11 16.54 -11.22
C THR A 162 18.87 15.66 -11.40
N LEU A 163 19.04 14.36 -11.21
CA LEU A 163 17.98 13.38 -11.30
C LEU A 163 16.89 13.66 -10.27
N ILE A 164 17.26 13.98 -9.02
CA ILE A 164 16.28 14.36 -8.00
C ILE A 164 15.46 15.59 -8.45
N ARG A 165 16.11 16.65 -8.94
CA ARG A 165 15.42 17.88 -9.40
C ARG A 165 14.45 17.62 -10.56
N GLU A 166 14.76 16.66 -11.43
CA GLU A 166 13.88 16.27 -12.55
C GLU A 166 12.68 15.43 -12.10
N HIS A 167 12.77 14.78 -10.93
CA HIS A 167 11.75 13.89 -10.37
C HIS A 167 11.06 14.52 -9.16
N THR A 168 10.21 15.49 -9.49
CA THR A 168 9.39 16.27 -8.54
C THR A 168 8.39 15.46 -7.69
N LEU A 169 8.16 14.18 -7.97
CA LEU A 169 7.41 13.27 -7.09
C LEU A 169 8.33 12.15 -6.61
N ILE A 170 8.48 11.95 -5.31
CA ILE A 170 9.32 10.88 -4.77
C ILE A 170 8.50 10.06 -3.80
N VAL A 171 8.28 8.79 -4.13
CA VAL A 171 7.47 7.86 -3.33
C VAL A 171 8.36 6.82 -2.67
N ASN A 172 8.44 6.82 -1.33
CA ASN A 172 9.08 5.75 -0.58
C ASN A 172 8.13 4.54 -0.47
N ALA A 173 8.38 3.51 -1.27
CA ALA A 173 7.68 2.23 -1.23
C ALA A 173 8.55 1.11 -0.62
N SER A 174 9.59 1.49 0.11
CA SER A 174 10.49 0.58 0.83
C SER A 174 10.14 0.56 2.33
N PRO A 175 10.61 -0.45 3.09
CA PRO A 175 10.39 -0.49 4.54
C PRO A 175 11.31 0.47 5.32
N ALA A 176 12.18 1.26 4.66
CA ALA A 176 13.10 2.17 5.34
C ALA A 176 12.32 3.26 6.11
N GLY A 177 12.66 3.48 7.38
CA GLY A 177 12.01 4.44 8.26
C GLY A 177 10.88 3.86 9.11
N MET A 178 10.46 2.62 8.86
CA MET A 178 9.42 1.96 9.64
C MET A 178 9.92 1.51 11.02
N TYR A 179 9.07 1.58 12.05
CA TYR A 179 9.34 0.95 13.35
C TYR A 179 9.67 -0.56 13.19
N PRO A 180 10.70 -1.09 13.89
CA PRO A 180 11.54 -0.46 14.91
C PRO A 180 12.77 0.30 14.38
N HIS A 181 12.99 0.35 13.06
CA HIS A 181 14.18 0.89 12.41
C HIS A 181 13.99 2.34 11.92
N GLN A 182 13.55 3.21 12.84
CA GLN A 182 13.19 4.61 12.53
C GLN A 182 14.41 5.49 12.20
N ASP A 183 15.62 5.01 12.50
CA ASP A 183 16.90 5.62 12.14
C ASP A 183 17.26 5.44 10.66
N LYS A 184 16.58 4.52 9.96
CA LYS A 184 16.77 4.28 8.53
C LYS A 184 15.90 5.21 7.70
N TYR A 185 16.38 5.55 6.51
CA TYR A 185 15.64 6.32 5.51
C TYR A 185 16.28 6.06 4.13
N PRO A 186 15.57 6.35 3.03
CA PRO A 186 16.14 6.24 1.70
C PRO A 186 17.33 7.17 1.55
N ASP A 187 18.48 6.62 1.13
CA ASP A 187 19.71 7.37 0.92
C ASP A 187 19.69 7.98 -0.48
N ILE A 188 19.18 9.22 -0.57
CA ILE A 188 19.00 9.96 -1.83
C ILE A 188 19.66 11.34 -1.69
N PRO A 189 20.04 12.00 -2.81
CA PRO A 189 20.57 13.37 -2.78
C PRO A 189 19.50 14.41 -2.38
N TYR A 190 19.28 14.59 -1.07
CA TYR A 190 18.28 15.51 -0.52
C TYR A 190 18.54 16.98 -0.90
N GLU A 191 19.76 17.32 -1.30
CA GLU A 191 20.17 18.63 -1.82
C GLU A 191 19.46 19.00 -3.12
N GLY A 192 19.02 18.00 -3.90
CA GLY A 192 18.20 18.22 -5.10
C GLY A 192 16.75 18.56 -4.81
N ILE A 193 16.26 18.36 -3.58
CA ILE A 193 14.87 18.60 -3.19
C ILE A 193 14.63 20.09 -2.97
N GLY A 194 13.44 20.55 -3.34
CA GLY A 194 13.00 21.94 -3.19
C GLY A 194 11.48 22.08 -3.19
N PRO A 195 10.95 23.33 -3.23
CA PRO A 195 9.52 23.62 -3.04
C PRO A 195 8.54 23.02 -4.05
N HIS A 196 9.02 22.55 -5.19
CA HIS A 196 8.21 21.86 -6.21
C HIS A 196 8.21 20.34 -6.06
N HIS A 197 8.82 19.80 -5.01
CA HIS A 197 8.82 18.37 -4.75
C HIS A 197 7.64 17.98 -3.86
N PHE A 198 7.13 16.78 -4.11
CA PHE A 198 6.22 16.08 -3.22
C PHE A 198 6.84 14.75 -2.82
N LEU A 199 7.10 14.59 -1.52
CA LEU A 199 7.56 13.33 -0.94
C LEU A 199 6.37 12.60 -0.31
N PHE A 200 6.12 11.39 -0.81
CA PHE A 200 5.09 10.50 -0.28
C PHE A 200 5.78 9.29 0.36
N ASP A 201 5.57 9.06 1.65
CA ASP A 201 6.09 7.88 2.33
C ASP A 201 4.97 6.87 2.58
N LEU A 202 5.09 5.64 2.08
CA LEU A 202 4.12 4.60 2.41
C LEU A 202 4.24 4.15 3.89
N VAL A 203 5.34 4.48 4.54
CA VAL A 203 5.48 4.34 6.00
C VAL A 203 4.58 5.35 6.70
N TYR A 204 3.83 4.87 7.69
CA TYR A 204 2.92 5.67 8.51
C TYR A 204 3.28 5.65 10.00
N ASN A 205 4.22 4.78 10.40
CA ASN A 205 4.70 4.68 11.77
C ASN A 205 6.24 4.64 11.76
N PRO A 206 6.92 5.73 12.17
CA PRO A 206 6.37 6.93 12.83
C PRO A 206 5.58 7.85 11.89
N GLU A 207 4.80 8.78 12.46
CA GLU A 207 3.97 9.73 11.69
C GLU A 207 4.81 10.60 10.74
N LYS A 208 6.01 11.00 11.18
CA LYS A 208 6.97 11.75 10.37
C LYS A 208 8.31 11.03 10.36
N THR A 209 8.65 10.40 9.24
CA THR A 209 9.93 9.71 9.02
C THR A 209 11.06 10.71 8.76
N ILE A 210 12.33 10.25 8.83
CA ILE A 210 13.48 11.08 8.46
C ILE A 210 13.41 11.49 6.98
N PHE A 211 12.90 10.61 6.10
CA PHE A 211 12.66 10.90 4.69
C PHE A 211 11.77 12.14 4.51
N LEU A 212 10.60 12.15 5.17
CA LEU A 212 9.69 13.28 5.11
C LEU A 212 10.27 14.52 5.79
N SER A 213 10.89 14.38 6.96
CA SER A 213 11.52 15.49 7.68
C SER A 213 12.58 16.21 6.85
N ARG A 214 13.45 15.45 6.14
CA ARG A 214 14.47 16.04 5.26
C ARG A 214 13.89 16.75 4.05
N GLY A 215 12.81 16.22 3.46
CA GLY A 215 12.11 16.90 2.37
C GLY A 215 11.45 18.20 2.82
N GLU A 216 10.74 18.17 3.95
CA GLU A 216 10.07 19.34 4.52
C GLU A 216 11.08 20.46 4.85
N GLN A 217 12.26 20.11 5.40
CA GLN A 217 13.35 21.07 5.64
C GLN A 217 13.86 21.76 4.36
N ARG A 218 13.67 21.13 3.20
CA ARG A 218 13.99 21.68 1.88
C ARG A 218 12.79 22.38 1.21
N GLY A 219 11.65 22.43 1.89
CA GLY A 219 10.42 23.09 1.44
C GLY A 219 9.48 22.21 0.62
N ALA A 220 9.73 20.90 0.51
CA ALA A 220 8.84 19.99 -0.21
C ALA A 220 7.50 19.80 0.51
N ASP A 221 6.44 19.54 -0.26
CA ASP A 221 5.23 18.96 0.28
C ASP A 221 5.51 17.53 0.75
N ILE A 222 4.91 17.13 1.88
CA ILE A 222 5.11 15.80 2.46
C ILE A 222 3.79 15.11 2.79
N GLN A 223 3.71 13.78 2.66
CA GLN A 223 2.59 12.97 3.12
C GLN A 223 3.07 11.59 3.55
N ASN A 224 2.54 11.08 4.67
CA ASN A 224 2.80 9.72 5.13
C ASN A 224 1.71 8.74 4.63
N GLY A 225 1.85 7.46 4.96
CA GLY A 225 0.99 6.40 4.44
C GLY A 225 -0.36 6.25 5.14
N LEU A 226 -0.67 7.08 6.15
CA LEU A 226 -1.86 6.87 6.99
C LEU A 226 -3.16 7.03 6.18
N ASP A 227 -3.26 8.10 5.40
CA ASP A 227 -4.44 8.34 4.54
C ASP A 227 -4.63 7.19 3.54
N MET A 228 -3.55 6.70 2.95
CA MET A 228 -3.59 5.56 2.04
C MET A 228 -4.14 4.31 2.76
N LEU A 229 -3.71 4.06 3.99
CA LEU A 229 -4.21 2.94 4.80
C LEU A 229 -5.68 3.06 5.19
N VAL A 230 -6.14 4.27 5.49
CA VAL A 230 -7.56 4.51 5.77
C VAL A 230 -8.38 4.33 4.50
N ASN A 231 -7.95 4.94 3.39
CA ASN A 231 -8.65 4.91 2.12
C ASN A 231 -8.75 3.50 1.53
N GLN A 232 -7.69 2.68 1.61
CA GLN A 232 -7.75 1.29 1.16
C GLN A 232 -8.69 0.44 2.03
N ALA A 233 -8.81 0.74 3.33
CA ALA A 233 -9.70 0.01 4.24
C ALA A 233 -11.17 0.34 3.94
N GLU A 234 -11.48 1.62 3.74
CA GLU A 234 -12.83 2.05 3.34
C GLU A 234 -13.20 1.54 1.94
N ALA A 235 -12.25 1.48 1.01
CA ALA A 235 -12.48 0.87 -0.30
C ALA A 235 -12.80 -0.63 -0.18
N SER A 236 -12.06 -1.37 0.65
CA SER A 236 -12.35 -2.78 0.95
C SER A 236 -13.73 -2.95 1.56
N TRP A 237 -14.08 -2.11 2.54
CA TRP A 237 -15.40 -2.11 3.18
C TRP A 237 -16.53 -1.94 2.17
N LYS A 238 -16.39 -0.97 1.27
CA LYS A 238 -17.34 -0.72 0.19
C LYS A 238 -17.48 -1.96 -0.70
N ILE A 239 -16.38 -2.49 -1.20
CA ILE A 239 -16.35 -3.67 -2.09
C ILE A 239 -17.07 -4.86 -1.46
N TRP A 240 -16.80 -5.16 -0.18
CA TRP A 240 -17.42 -6.29 0.50
C TRP A 240 -18.94 -6.15 0.65
N ASN A 241 -19.46 -4.91 0.67
CA ASN A 241 -20.88 -4.61 0.85
C ASN A 241 -21.62 -4.19 -0.44
N GLU A 242 -20.93 -4.10 -1.59
CA GLU A 242 -21.57 -3.84 -2.90
C GLU A 242 -22.56 -4.95 -3.25
N ALA A 243 -23.75 -4.59 -3.77
CA ALA A 243 -24.86 -5.49 -4.05
C ALA A 243 -24.53 -6.59 -5.07
#